data_AF-A0A6L6JLG9-F1
#
_entry.id   AF-A0A6L6JLG9-F1
#
_cell.length_a   1.000
_cell.length_b   1.000
_cell.length_c   1.000
_cell.angle_alpha   90.00
_cell.angle_beta   90.00
_cell.angle_gamma   90.00
#
_symmetry.space_group_name_H-M   'P 1'
#
loop_
_entity.id
_entity.type
_entity.pdbx_description
1 polymer ?
#
loop_
_entity_poly.entity_id
_entity_poly.type
_entity_poly.pdbx_seq_one_letter_code
_entity_poly.pdbx_strand_id
1 'polypeptide(L)'
;MPVCLAISLSGLFTSAAVWAALPPHYVESVSLVGEQGINTNMVVLKNVSANKHIDAIQIAPTKPNLDIALVGDVKCEAHKEINFEKARAYFGPSEVSLYSATYSPNITDGKGQFRITESGNDSKFSVPLAQIKQGHPAVRFDPLQELNKALQKHLSDGGTKLSFYQQDHFIKVERPVAMRGWCKVEGTNDSQSADANANIEITIKYEGDPDLKLSGTLNAQLANSPNQINNDLPIVLNKADFQPNIPHYYGQCLPEGGTKIRINLQLSGNAPGLLDLKVVPVSNVYADYGTYYEFNSIPVNAQHSKHIDFTFPLKTLLSQQKYSYMAISDNKVWNHNMKIVARIKPEGKDWGQWQDYDTAVFKHRCEPQVQFNSPGQVGGFQNNGGQSEQGPSRLSPVPVKPSLDKVQSPAPTDPTPVPGPARLQAPEEGSPELQLKAVPQQ
;
A
#
# COMPACT_ATOMS: atom_id res chain seq x y z
N MET A 1 -50.26 9.39 5.77
CA MET A 1 -49.92 10.82 5.51
C MET A 1 -49.31 11.37 6.80
N PRO A 2 -48.17 12.10 6.80
CA PRO A 2 -47.41 12.64 5.68
C PRO A 2 -46.05 11.94 5.46
N VAL A 3 -45.57 12.06 4.23
CA VAL A 3 -44.27 11.62 3.71
C VAL A 3 -43.32 12.83 3.83
N CYS A 4 -42.21 12.69 4.54
CA CYS A 4 -41.13 13.68 4.52
C CYS A 4 -40.26 13.43 3.29
N LEU A 5 -40.50 14.22 2.24
CA LEU A 5 -39.68 14.29 1.03
C LEU A 5 -38.47 15.19 1.34
N ALA A 6 -37.30 14.59 1.60
CA ALA A 6 -36.05 15.34 1.69
C ALA A 6 -35.50 15.58 0.28
N ILE A 7 -35.72 16.78 -0.25
CA ILE A 7 -35.11 17.25 -1.49
C ILE A 7 -33.66 17.60 -1.15
N SER A 8 -32.71 16.71 -1.47
CA SER A 8 -31.29 17.02 -1.42
C SER A 8 -30.91 17.86 -2.63
N LEU A 9 -30.63 19.14 -2.39
CA LEU A 9 -30.03 20.05 -3.37
C LEU A 9 -28.62 19.53 -3.71
N SER A 10 -28.46 18.96 -4.90
CA SER A 10 -27.14 18.59 -5.44
C SER A 10 -26.42 19.87 -5.87
N GLY A 11 -25.46 20.33 -5.07
CA GLY A 11 -24.56 21.41 -5.47
C GLY A 11 -23.74 20.97 -6.68
N LEU A 12 -23.94 21.66 -7.81
CA LEU A 12 -23.08 21.59 -8.99
C LEU A 12 -21.71 22.15 -8.59
N PHE A 13 -20.76 21.26 -8.27
CA PHE A 13 -19.35 21.61 -8.22
C PHE A 13 -18.82 21.58 -9.66
N THR A 14 -18.69 22.76 -10.26
CA THR A 14 -18.05 22.94 -11.57
C THR A 14 -16.56 22.65 -11.43
N SER A 15 -16.13 21.50 -11.93
CA SER A 15 -14.70 21.23 -12.14
C SER A 15 -14.25 22.01 -13.37
N ALA A 16 -13.14 22.75 -13.27
CA ALA A 16 -12.58 23.49 -14.39
C ALA A 16 -12.11 22.50 -15.48
N ALA A 17 -12.64 22.63 -16.70
CA ALA A 17 -12.09 21.94 -17.86
C ALA A 17 -10.64 22.42 -18.08
N VAL A 18 -9.72 21.47 -18.25
CA VAL A 18 -8.32 21.77 -18.59
C VAL A 18 -8.23 21.83 -20.11
N TRP A 19 -8.02 23.03 -20.65
CA TRP A 19 -7.83 23.27 -22.07
C TRP A 19 -6.32 23.21 -22.38
N ALA A 20 -5.91 22.30 -23.25
CA ALA A 20 -4.56 22.34 -23.83
C ALA A 20 -4.60 23.14 -25.13
N ALA A 21 -3.92 24.28 -25.18
CA ALA A 21 -3.66 25.00 -26.43
C ALA A 21 -2.47 24.34 -27.14
N LEU A 22 -2.72 23.65 -28.25
CA LEU A 22 -1.72 22.97 -29.06
C LEU A 22 -1.39 23.79 -30.33
N PRO A 23 -0.18 23.64 -30.92
CA PRO A 23 0.18 24.33 -32.15
C PRO A 23 -0.81 23.99 -33.28
N PRO A 24 -1.09 24.96 -34.16
CA PRO A 24 -2.16 24.88 -35.15
C PRO A 24 -1.86 23.75 -36.13
N HIS A 25 -2.90 23.18 -36.73
CA HIS A 25 -2.99 22.77 -38.15
C HIS A 25 -4.11 21.72 -38.33
N TYR A 26 -4.59 21.06 -37.27
CA TYR A 26 -5.55 19.96 -37.38
C TYR A 26 -6.54 19.80 -36.21
N VAL A 27 -6.07 19.78 -34.95
CA VAL A 27 -6.92 19.63 -33.75
C VAL A 27 -6.95 20.94 -32.97
N GLU A 28 -8.13 21.52 -32.79
CA GLU A 28 -8.33 22.81 -32.11
C GLU A 28 -8.43 22.65 -30.59
N SER A 29 -9.15 21.62 -30.12
CA SER A 29 -9.24 21.28 -28.69
C SER A 29 -9.57 19.80 -28.49
N VAL A 30 -9.13 19.26 -27.35
CA VAL A 30 -9.62 18.00 -26.80
C VAL A 30 -9.99 18.25 -25.35
N SER A 31 -11.19 17.85 -24.93
CA SER A 31 -11.61 17.91 -23.52
C SER A 31 -11.93 16.52 -22.98
N LEU A 32 -11.75 16.32 -21.69
CA LEU A 32 -12.10 15.08 -21.01
C LEU A 32 -12.52 15.39 -19.57
N VAL A 33 -13.70 14.91 -19.20
CA VAL A 33 -14.25 14.99 -17.85
C VAL A 33 -14.78 13.59 -17.49
N GLY A 34 -14.43 13.10 -16.30
CA GLY A 34 -15.11 11.92 -15.76
C GLY A 34 -16.49 12.31 -15.25
N GLU A 35 -17.53 11.56 -15.61
CA GLU A 35 -18.85 11.81 -15.03
C GLU A 35 -18.80 11.68 -13.51
N GLN A 36 -19.22 12.73 -12.81
CA GLN A 36 -19.30 12.72 -11.35
C GLN A 36 -20.70 12.27 -10.92
N GLY A 37 -20.74 11.23 -10.09
CA GLY A 37 -21.98 10.71 -9.53
C GLY A 37 -21.67 9.63 -8.50
N ILE A 38 -22.67 9.28 -7.68
CA ILE A 38 -22.48 8.43 -6.50
C ILE A 38 -22.02 7.00 -6.87
N ASN A 39 -22.07 6.59 -8.15
CA ASN A 39 -21.70 5.24 -8.61
C ASN A 39 -21.17 5.17 -10.07
N THR A 40 -20.66 6.25 -10.66
CA THR A 40 -20.37 6.30 -12.11
C THR A 40 -19.19 5.44 -12.56
N ASN A 41 -18.17 5.27 -11.69
CA ASN A 41 -16.98 4.43 -11.94
C ASN A 41 -16.77 3.45 -10.78
N MET A 42 -17.60 2.42 -10.66
CA MET A 42 -17.62 1.53 -9.49
C MET A 42 -17.08 0.13 -9.78
N VAL A 43 -16.18 -0.36 -8.92
CA VAL A 43 -15.84 -1.77 -8.80
C VAL A 43 -16.51 -2.34 -7.56
N VAL A 44 -17.36 -3.34 -7.74
CA VAL A 44 -17.97 -4.06 -6.61
C VAL A 44 -17.16 -5.31 -6.30
N LEU A 45 -16.64 -5.38 -5.08
CA LEU A 45 -15.96 -6.53 -4.49
C LEU A 45 -16.93 -7.26 -3.58
N LYS A 46 -16.92 -8.60 -3.61
CA LYS A 46 -17.70 -9.42 -2.67
C LYS A 46 -16.90 -10.62 -2.20
N ASN A 47 -17.33 -11.17 -1.06
CA ASN A 47 -16.89 -12.49 -0.65
C ASN A 47 -17.50 -13.55 -1.57
N VAL A 48 -16.65 -14.29 -2.28
CA VAL A 48 -17.04 -15.40 -3.15
C VAL A 48 -16.80 -16.76 -2.50
N SER A 49 -16.27 -16.81 -1.26
CA SER A 49 -16.12 -18.06 -0.55
C SER A 49 -17.49 -18.65 -0.21
N ALA A 50 -17.67 -19.96 -0.47
CA ALA A 50 -18.82 -20.70 0.03
C ALA A 50 -18.81 -20.80 1.56
N ASN A 51 -17.62 -20.75 2.15
CA ASN A 51 -17.41 -20.81 3.58
C ASN A 51 -17.53 -19.40 4.19
N LYS A 52 -18.40 -19.24 5.18
CA LYS A 52 -18.64 -17.98 5.91
C LYS A 52 -17.66 -17.76 7.07
N HIS A 53 -16.55 -18.50 7.12
CA HIS A 53 -15.50 -18.26 8.09
C HIS A 53 -14.55 -17.15 7.63
N ILE A 54 -14.19 -16.26 8.55
CA ILE A 54 -13.33 -15.09 8.31
C ILE A 54 -11.92 -15.43 7.81
N ASP A 55 -11.48 -16.68 8.00
CA ASP A 55 -10.17 -17.17 7.54
C ASP A 55 -10.25 -17.81 6.15
N ALA A 56 -11.46 -18.15 5.69
CA ALA A 56 -11.71 -18.75 4.38
C ALA A 56 -12.23 -17.72 3.35
N ILE A 57 -12.32 -16.45 3.73
CA ILE A 57 -12.72 -15.33 2.90
C ILE A 57 -11.92 -15.29 1.58
N GLN A 58 -12.65 -15.23 0.47
CA GLN A 58 -12.08 -15.02 -0.86
C GLN A 58 -12.76 -13.81 -1.45
N ILE A 59 -12.05 -12.70 -1.59
CA ILE A 59 -12.62 -11.48 -2.16
C ILE A 59 -12.29 -11.41 -3.64
N ALA A 60 -13.30 -11.18 -4.46
CA ALA A 60 -13.15 -10.99 -5.89
C ALA A 60 -14.07 -9.88 -6.42
N PRO A 61 -13.69 -9.21 -7.52
CA PRO A 61 -14.59 -8.37 -8.28
C PRO A 61 -15.79 -9.15 -8.82
N THR A 62 -16.97 -8.54 -8.77
CA THR A 62 -18.19 -9.10 -9.38
C THR A 62 -18.17 -9.06 -10.91
N LYS A 63 -17.39 -8.14 -11.49
CA LYS A 63 -17.17 -7.98 -12.93
C LYS A 63 -15.67 -7.94 -13.24
N PRO A 64 -15.23 -8.47 -14.40
CA PRO A 64 -13.82 -8.47 -14.80
C PRO A 64 -13.34 -7.10 -15.30
N ASN A 65 -14.26 -6.19 -15.63
CA ASN A 65 -13.98 -4.88 -16.20
C ASN A 65 -14.44 -3.76 -15.27
N LEU A 66 -13.71 -2.65 -15.28
CA LEU A 66 -14.12 -1.36 -14.76
C LEU A 66 -14.70 -0.55 -15.93
N ASP A 67 -15.99 -0.24 -15.85
CA ASP A 67 -16.63 0.62 -16.83
C ASP A 67 -16.49 2.08 -16.40
N ILE A 68 -15.84 2.90 -17.23
CA ILE A 68 -15.61 4.33 -16.96
C ILE A 68 -16.50 5.15 -17.88
N ALA A 69 -17.30 6.04 -17.28
CA ALA A 69 -18.05 7.04 -18.03
C ALA A 69 -17.15 8.25 -18.31
N LEU A 70 -16.70 8.36 -19.56
CA LEU A 70 -15.87 9.46 -20.05
C LEU A 70 -16.71 10.37 -20.94
N VAL A 71 -16.74 11.66 -20.61
CA VAL A 71 -17.34 12.71 -21.44
C VAL A 71 -16.21 13.59 -21.95
N GLY A 72 -16.24 13.98 -23.22
CA GLY A 72 -15.21 14.83 -23.79
C GLY A 72 -15.63 15.44 -25.11
N ASP A 73 -14.76 16.17 -25.78
CA ASP A 73 -14.97 16.62 -27.16
C ASP A 73 -13.64 16.60 -27.91
N VAL A 74 -13.72 16.43 -29.23
CA VAL A 74 -12.60 16.65 -30.14
C VAL A 74 -13.08 17.66 -31.17
N LYS A 75 -12.40 18.79 -31.24
CA LYS A 75 -12.68 19.84 -32.21
C LYS A 75 -11.60 19.86 -33.28
N CYS A 76 -12.00 19.73 -34.55
CA CYS A 76 -11.09 19.81 -35.67
C CYS A 76 -11.16 21.19 -36.35
N GLU A 77 -10.05 21.60 -36.97
CA GLU A 77 -10.03 22.79 -37.83
C GLU A 77 -10.95 22.64 -39.06
N ALA A 78 -11.27 23.76 -39.72
CA ALA A 78 -12.10 23.78 -40.92
C ALA A 78 -11.58 22.82 -42.02
N HIS A 79 -12.50 22.15 -42.72
CA HIS A 79 -12.21 21.15 -43.77
C HIS A 79 -11.43 19.91 -43.31
N LYS A 80 -11.40 19.67 -42.00
CA LYS A 80 -10.91 18.43 -41.40
C LYS A 80 -12.09 17.64 -40.83
N GLU A 81 -11.90 16.34 -40.72
CA GLU A 81 -12.86 15.43 -40.10
C GLU A 81 -12.16 14.58 -39.04
N ILE A 82 -12.92 14.12 -38.04
CA ILE A 82 -12.36 13.26 -37.01
C ILE A 82 -12.03 11.90 -37.60
N ASN A 83 -10.88 11.36 -37.20
CA ASN A 83 -10.50 10.00 -37.48
C ASN A 83 -10.86 9.09 -36.28
N PHE A 84 -12.11 8.62 -36.24
CA PHE A 84 -12.60 7.75 -35.16
C PHE A 84 -11.87 6.40 -35.09
N GLU A 85 -11.33 5.91 -36.20
CA GLU A 85 -10.55 4.67 -36.23
C GLU A 85 -9.24 4.80 -35.44
N LYS A 86 -8.70 6.02 -35.33
CA LYS A 86 -7.48 6.34 -34.58
C LYS A 86 -7.73 6.94 -33.21
N ALA A 87 -8.93 7.46 -32.94
CA ALA A 87 -9.30 8.00 -31.63
C ALA A 87 -9.19 6.91 -30.54
N ARG A 88 -8.55 7.23 -29.42
CA ARG A 88 -8.28 6.28 -28.33
C ARG A 88 -8.55 6.91 -26.97
N ALA A 89 -9.09 6.09 -26.06
CA ALA A 89 -9.12 6.37 -24.63
C ALA A 89 -8.07 5.51 -23.93
N TYR A 90 -7.48 6.04 -22.87
CA TYR A 90 -6.37 5.45 -22.13
C TYR A 90 -6.66 5.42 -20.64
N PHE A 91 -6.34 4.30 -20.00
CA PHE A 91 -6.22 4.21 -18.55
C PHE A 91 -4.78 4.55 -18.15
N GLY A 92 -4.57 5.78 -17.71
CA GLY A 92 -3.28 6.43 -17.56
C GLY A 92 -3.02 7.53 -18.59
N PRO A 93 -1.93 8.30 -18.41
CA PRO A 93 -1.43 9.22 -19.45
C PRO A 93 -1.15 8.48 -20.75
N SER A 94 -1.36 9.13 -21.90
CA SER A 94 -1.26 8.51 -23.23
C SER A 94 0.10 7.86 -23.53
N GLU A 95 1.20 8.37 -22.95
CA GLU A 95 2.55 7.85 -23.15
C GLU A 95 2.90 6.62 -22.28
N VAL A 96 2.22 6.46 -21.14
CA VAL A 96 2.54 5.42 -20.13
C VAL A 96 1.28 4.68 -19.67
N SER A 97 0.27 4.62 -20.54
CA SER A 97 -1.02 4.00 -20.24
C SER A 97 -0.88 2.50 -20.02
N LEU A 98 -1.67 1.96 -19.09
CA LEU A 98 -1.73 0.50 -18.85
C LEU A 98 -2.75 -0.19 -19.76
N TYR A 99 -3.71 0.57 -20.27
CA TYR A 99 -4.72 0.08 -21.19
C TYR A 99 -5.14 1.17 -22.15
N SER A 100 -5.49 0.78 -23.38
CA SER A 100 -6.13 1.67 -24.34
C SER A 100 -7.20 0.92 -25.13
N ALA A 101 -8.23 1.64 -25.56
CA ALA A 101 -9.25 1.13 -26.46
C ALA A 101 -9.64 2.20 -27.47
N THR A 102 -10.16 1.77 -28.62
CA THR A 102 -10.82 2.68 -29.56
C THR A 102 -11.94 3.42 -28.84
N TYR A 103 -11.92 4.73 -28.98
CA TYR A 103 -12.96 5.59 -28.43
C TYR A 103 -13.89 6.01 -29.58
N SER A 104 -15.18 5.70 -29.46
CA SER A 104 -16.19 6.01 -30.47
C SER A 104 -17.26 6.90 -29.85
N PRO A 105 -17.31 8.20 -30.20
CA PRO A 105 -18.37 9.08 -29.75
C PRO A 105 -19.66 8.83 -30.55
N ASN A 106 -20.81 9.06 -29.92
CA ASN A 106 -22.12 8.80 -30.51
C ASN A 106 -22.81 10.03 -31.12
N ILE A 107 -22.31 11.24 -30.86
CA ILE A 107 -22.95 12.47 -31.31
C ILE A 107 -21.98 13.25 -32.19
N THR A 108 -22.46 13.70 -33.35
CA THR A 108 -21.78 14.70 -34.18
C THR A 108 -22.72 15.89 -34.25
N ASP A 109 -22.41 17.01 -33.60
CA ASP A 109 -23.19 18.24 -33.73
C ASP A 109 -22.36 19.39 -34.30
N GLY A 110 -22.84 19.98 -35.40
CA GLY A 110 -22.23 21.12 -36.08
C GLY A 110 -22.60 21.23 -37.55
N LYS A 111 -23.14 22.39 -37.95
CA LYS A 111 -23.26 22.84 -39.36
C LYS A 111 -22.46 24.13 -39.54
N GLY A 112 -21.56 24.20 -40.53
CA GLY A 112 -20.83 25.45 -40.90
C GLY A 112 -19.30 25.28 -41.01
N GLN A 113 -18.54 26.38 -40.85
CA GLN A 113 -17.07 26.43 -40.97
C GLN A 113 -16.30 25.72 -39.84
N PHE A 114 -16.98 25.26 -38.80
CA PHE A 114 -16.41 24.50 -37.69
C PHE A 114 -17.25 23.24 -37.47
N ARG A 115 -16.61 22.06 -37.50
CA ARG A 115 -17.23 20.81 -37.06
C ARG A 115 -16.82 20.58 -35.61
N ILE A 116 -17.74 20.80 -34.69
CA ILE A 116 -17.63 20.27 -33.33
C ILE A 116 -18.10 18.82 -33.41
N THR A 117 -17.47 17.92 -32.69
CA THR A 117 -18.06 16.60 -32.46
C THR A 117 -17.99 16.41 -30.97
N GLU A 118 -19.16 16.53 -30.35
CA GLU A 118 -19.31 16.28 -28.93
C GLU A 118 -19.16 14.79 -28.68
N SER A 119 -18.22 14.42 -27.82
CA SER A 119 -18.07 13.05 -27.39
C SER A 119 -19.05 12.78 -26.25
N GLY A 120 -20.11 12.03 -26.52
CA GLY A 120 -21.08 11.72 -25.48
C GLY A 120 -21.94 10.48 -25.74
N ASN A 121 -21.76 9.49 -24.87
CA ASN A 121 -22.76 8.59 -24.28
C ASN A 121 -23.45 7.50 -25.10
N ASP A 122 -22.84 6.31 -25.18
CA ASP A 122 -23.51 5.08 -24.70
C ASP A 122 -22.51 3.97 -24.36
N SER A 123 -21.35 3.93 -25.02
CA SER A 123 -20.33 2.91 -24.72
C SER A 123 -19.34 3.40 -23.67
N LYS A 124 -19.49 2.89 -22.44
CA LYS A 124 -18.52 3.10 -21.36
C LYS A 124 -17.13 2.60 -21.78
N PHE A 125 -16.08 3.29 -21.36
CA PHE A 125 -14.71 2.83 -21.51
C PHE A 125 -14.48 1.65 -20.56
N SER A 126 -14.67 0.43 -21.08
CA SER A 126 -14.55 -0.83 -20.33
C SER A 126 -13.09 -1.26 -20.24
N VAL A 127 -12.49 -1.08 -19.07
CA VAL A 127 -11.09 -1.39 -18.79
C VAL A 127 -10.95 -2.75 -18.10
N PRO A 128 -10.24 -3.73 -18.67
CA PRO A 128 -10.01 -5.02 -18.02
C PRO A 128 -9.17 -4.87 -16.74
N LEU A 129 -9.74 -5.24 -15.58
CA LEU A 129 -9.06 -5.11 -14.29
C LEU A 129 -7.74 -5.89 -14.25
N ALA A 130 -7.66 -7.02 -14.96
CA ALA A 130 -6.44 -7.82 -15.03
C ALA A 130 -5.26 -7.08 -15.66
N GLN A 131 -5.50 -6.14 -16.58
CA GLN A 131 -4.44 -5.43 -17.32
C GLN A 131 -3.90 -4.22 -16.56
N ILE A 132 -4.67 -3.66 -15.63
CA ILE A 132 -4.32 -2.43 -14.90
C ILE A 132 -3.83 -2.66 -13.47
N LYS A 133 -3.77 -3.91 -13.00
CA LYS A 133 -3.29 -4.27 -11.64
C LYS A 133 -1.80 -4.01 -11.44
N GLN A 134 -1.01 -4.13 -12.49
CA GLN A 134 0.46 -4.01 -12.44
C GLN A 134 0.91 -2.76 -13.21
N GLY A 135 2.11 -2.26 -12.89
CA GLY A 135 2.67 -1.05 -13.50
C GLY A 135 3.04 0.02 -12.50
N HIS A 136 3.19 1.26 -12.98
CA HIS A 136 3.61 2.38 -12.13
C HIS A 136 2.57 2.68 -11.04
N PRO A 137 2.97 2.90 -9.77
CA PRO A 137 2.04 3.13 -8.65
C PRO A 137 1.02 4.26 -8.86
N ALA A 138 1.38 5.29 -9.63
CA ALA A 138 0.51 6.42 -9.92
C ALA A 138 -0.63 6.11 -10.93
N VAL A 139 -0.53 5.00 -11.68
CA VAL A 139 -1.50 4.63 -12.72
C VAL A 139 -2.17 3.30 -12.41
N ARG A 140 -1.44 2.33 -11.84
CA ARG A 140 -1.98 1.01 -11.54
C ARG A 140 -3.18 1.07 -10.60
N PHE A 141 -4.10 0.15 -10.78
CA PHE A 141 -5.31 0.05 -9.98
C PHE A 141 -5.59 -1.41 -9.65
N ASP A 142 -5.39 -1.76 -8.37
CA ASP A 142 -5.76 -3.06 -7.81
C ASP A 142 -6.79 -2.83 -6.69
N PRO A 143 -8.08 -3.12 -6.95
CA PRO A 143 -9.14 -2.97 -5.96
C PRO A 143 -8.90 -3.73 -4.65
N LEU A 144 -8.26 -4.91 -4.71
CA LEU A 144 -7.95 -5.70 -3.51
C LEU A 144 -6.85 -5.05 -2.69
N GLN A 145 -5.84 -4.47 -3.35
CA GLN A 145 -4.78 -3.74 -2.66
C GLN A 145 -5.36 -2.53 -1.91
N GLU A 146 -6.27 -1.77 -2.53
CA GLU A 146 -6.90 -0.61 -1.88
C GLU A 146 -7.84 -1.03 -0.73
N LEU A 147 -8.60 -2.12 -0.89
CA LEU A 147 -9.39 -2.71 0.20
C LEU A 147 -8.51 -3.16 1.37
N ASN A 148 -7.35 -3.77 1.09
CA ASN A 148 -6.40 -4.18 2.12
C ASN A 148 -5.81 -2.99 2.87
N LYS A 149 -5.55 -1.85 2.21
CA LYS A 149 -5.15 -0.62 2.91
C LYS A 149 -6.23 -0.13 3.86
N ALA A 150 -7.50 -0.13 3.43
CA ALA A 150 -8.63 0.24 4.26
C ALA A 150 -8.78 -0.70 5.48
N LEU A 151 -8.59 -2.02 5.28
CA LEU A 151 -8.56 -2.99 6.38
C LEU A 151 -7.43 -2.67 7.36
N GLN A 152 -6.20 -2.45 6.89
CA GLN A 152 -5.06 -2.14 7.78
C GLN A 152 -5.33 -0.89 8.61
N LYS A 153 -5.95 0.14 8.01
CA LYS A 153 -6.38 1.33 8.73
C LYS A 153 -7.44 1.02 9.79
N HIS A 154 -8.46 0.21 9.46
CA HIS A 154 -9.48 -0.20 10.43
C HIS A 154 -8.87 -0.97 11.61
N LEU A 155 -7.89 -1.85 11.35
CA LEU A 155 -7.16 -2.58 12.38
C LEU A 155 -6.32 -1.63 13.27
N SER A 156 -5.65 -0.63 12.67
CA SER A 156 -4.89 0.36 13.46
C SER A 156 -5.80 1.24 14.32
N ASP A 157 -7.02 1.47 13.88
CA ASP A 157 -8.04 2.24 14.62
C ASP A 157 -8.75 1.37 15.70
N GLY A 158 -8.28 0.14 15.94
CA GLY A 158 -8.79 -0.77 16.98
C GLY A 158 -9.93 -1.70 16.54
N GLY A 159 -10.29 -1.67 15.26
CA GLY A 159 -11.28 -2.57 14.68
C GLY A 159 -10.78 -4.00 14.49
N THR A 160 -11.70 -4.92 14.15
CA THR A 160 -11.37 -6.32 13.88
C THR A 160 -11.56 -6.66 12.41
N LYS A 161 -10.84 -7.70 11.93
CA LYS A 161 -11.02 -8.24 10.58
C LYS A 161 -12.48 -8.67 10.33
N LEU A 162 -13.10 -9.32 11.32
CA LEU A 162 -14.51 -9.74 11.23
C LEU A 162 -15.45 -8.55 11.06
N SER A 163 -15.36 -7.56 11.96
CA SER A 163 -16.24 -6.39 11.91
C SER A 163 -16.04 -5.55 10.65
N PHE A 164 -14.83 -5.55 10.08
CA PHE A 164 -14.58 -4.94 8.78
C PHE A 164 -15.35 -5.66 7.67
N TYR A 165 -15.16 -6.97 7.52
CA TYR A 165 -15.74 -7.71 6.40
C TYR A 165 -17.25 -7.98 6.53
N GLN A 166 -17.85 -7.75 7.69
CA GLN A 166 -19.30 -7.79 7.88
C GLN A 166 -20.03 -6.54 7.38
N GLN A 167 -19.32 -5.44 7.11
CA GLN A 167 -19.89 -4.15 6.76
C GLN A 167 -19.56 -3.76 5.33
N ASP A 168 -20.45 -2.99 4.71
CA ASP A 168 -20.17 -2.36 3.42
C ASP A 168 -19.10 -1.27 3.57
N HIS A 169 -18.18 -1.20 2.61
CA HIS A 169 -17.17 -0.14 2.56
C HIS A 169 -17.16 0.53 1.20
N PHE A 170 -16.96 1.85 1.21
CA PHE A 170 -16.80 2.66 0.01
C PHE A 170 -15.43 3.33 0.06
N ILE A 171 -14.55 2.95 -0.86
CA ILE A 171 -13.18 3.46 -0.95
C ILE A 171 -13.05 4.22 -2.26
N LYS A 172 -12.74 5.51 -2.18
CA LYS A 172 -12.54 6.38 -3.34
C LYS A 172 -11.06 6.49 -3.64
N VAL A 173 -10.69 6.31 -4.90
CA VAL A 173 -9.31 6.51 -5.37
C VAL A 173 -9.32 7.28 -6.68
N GLU A 174 -8.36 8.19 -6.84
CA GLU A 174 -8.19 8.94 -8.09
C GLU A 174 -7.20 8.24 -9.01
N ARG A 175 -7.50 8.18 -10.31
CA ARG A 175 -6.57 7.67 -11.32
C ARG A 175 -6.58 8.53 -12.58
N PRO A 176 -5.43 8.73 -13.23
CA PRO A 176 -5.36 9.47 -14.48
C PRO A 176 -5.97 8.64 -15.63
N VAL A 177 -6.65 9.33 -16.52
CA VAL A 177 -7.12 8.84 -17.82
C VAL A 177 -6.76 9.88 -18.87
N ALA A 178 -6.61 9.41 -20.12
CA ALA A 178 -6.37 10.29 -21.24
C ALA A 178 -7.26 9.95 -22.42
N MET A 179 -7.49 10.94 -23.27
CA MET A 179 -8.14 10.78 -24.56
C MET A 179 -7.26 11.39 -25.63
N ARG A 180 -7.01 10.63 -26.70
CA ARG A 180 -6.32 11.10 -27.90
C ARG A 180 -7.33 11.27 -29.03
N GLY A 181 -7.59 12.52 -29.38
CA GLY A 181 -8.35 12.89 -30.57
C GLY A 181 -7.46 12.87 -31.80
N TRP A 182 -8.02 12.52 -32.96
CA TRP A 182 -7.33 12.60 -34.25
C TRP A 182 -8.20 13.33 -35.27
N CYS A 183 -7.61 14.28 -35.98
CA CYS A 183 -8.26 14.98 -37.10
C CYS A 183 -7.49 14.69 -38.39
N LYS A 184 -8.20 14.41 -39.48
CA LYS A 184 -7.64 14.16 -40.82
C LYS A 184 -8.16 15.15 -41.85
N VAL A 185 -7.41 15.35 -42.94
CA VAL A 185 -7.91 16.13 -44.09
C VAL A 185 -8.95 15.32 -44.84
N GLU A 186 -10.07 15.96 -45.18
CA GLU A 186 -11.13 15.33 -45.97
C GLU A 186 -10.58 14.73 -47.28
N GLY A 187 -10.92 13.46 -47.54
CA GLY A 187 -10.44 12.74 -48.72
C GLY A 187 -8.97 12.28 -48.69
N THR A 188 -8.25 12.44 -47.56
CA THR A 188 -6.88 11.95 -47.41
C THR A 188 -6.69 11.10 -46.14
N ASN A 189 -5.54 10.42 -46.06
CA ASN A 189 -5.13 9.67 -44.88
C ASN A 189 -4.21 10.47 -43.93
N ASP A 190 -3.92 11.73 -44.25
CA ASP A 190 -3.08 12.59 -43.43
C ASP A 190 -3.85 13.05 -42.18
N SER A 191 -3.27 12.78 -41.01
CA SER A 191 -3.95 12.94 -39.72
C SER A 191 -2.98 13.33 -38.61
N GLN A 192 -3.42 14.24 -37.73
CA GLN A 192 -2.69 14.67 -36.54
C GLN A 192 -3.51 14.41 -35.28
N SER A 193 -2.83 14.34 -34.14
CA SER A 193 -3.46 14.03 -32.85
C SER A 193 -3.23 15.08 -31.79
N ALA A 194 -4.16 15.15 -30.85
CA ALA A 194 -4.03 15.92 -29.61
C ALA A 194 -4.52 15.08 -28.43
N ASP A 195 -3.94 15.33 -27.26
CA ASP A 195 -4.25 14.62 -26.03
C ASP A 195 -4.94 15.53 -25.01
N ALA A 196 -5.96 14.99 -24.34
CA ALA A 196 -6.50 15.54 -23.10
C ALA A 196 -6.28 14.55 -21.97
N ASN A 197 -5.96 15.05 -20.78
CA ASN A 197 -5.78 14.24 -19.58
C ASN A 197 -6.76 14.70 -18.50
N ALA A 198 -7.29 13.75 -17.73
CA ALA A 198 -8.16 14.02 -16.59
C ALA A 198 -7.87 13.01 -15.46
N ASN A 199 -8.16 13.40 -14.22
CA ASN A 199 -8.24 12.45 -13.12
C ASN A 199 -9.70 12.06 -12.90
N ILE A 200 -9.94 10.76 -12.77
CA ILE A 200 -11.26 10.22 -12.44
C ILE A 200 -11.25 9.65 -11.04
N GLU A 201 -12.34 9.87 -10.30
CA GLU A 201 -12.60 9.15 -9.07
C GLU A 201 -13.19 7.78 -9.42
N ILE A 202 -12.57 6.73 -8.89
CA ILE A 202 -13.03 5.34 -8.95
C ILE A 202 -13.47 4.94 -7.55
N THR A 203 -14.70 4.43 -7.42
CA THR A 203 -15.23 3.93 -6.15
C THR A 203 -15.12 2.42 -6.11
N ILE A 204 -14.47 1.89 -5.08
CA ILE A 204 -14.49 0.48 -4.73
C ILE A 204 -15.57 0.30 -3.68
N LYS A 205 -16.64 -0.43 -4.03
CA LYS A 205 -17.65 -0.88 -3.07
C LYS A 205 -17.29 -2.31 -2.64
N TYR A 206 -16.98 -2.51 -1.38
CA TYR A 206 -16.98 -3.84 -0.80
C TYR A 206 -18.38 -4.12 -0.24
N GLU A 207 -18.99 -5.22 -0.68
CA GLU A 207 -20.25 -5.72 -0.11
C GLU A 207 -19.93 -6.60 1.10
N GLY A 208 -20.32 -6.10 2.26
CA GLY A 208 -20.18 -6.77 3.54
C GLY A 208 -20.93 -8.10 3.54
N ASP A 209 -20.35 -9.08 4.20
CA ASP A 209 -20.97 -10.39 4.39
C ASP A 209 -21.37 -10.53 5.87
N PRO A 210 -22.59 -10.12 6.25
CA PRO A 210 -23.02 -10.09 7.65
C PRO A 210 -23.07 -11.50 8.28
N ASP A 211 -23.14 -12.55 7.45
CA ASP A 211 -23.13 -13.93 7.88
C ASP A 211 -21.72 -14.45 8.19
N LEU A 212 -20.68 -13.63 7.98
CA LEU A 212 -19.31 -13.99 8.35
C LEU A 212 -19.20 -14.26 9.84
N LYS A 213 -18.49 -15.33 10.16
CA LYS A 213 -18.30 -15.85 11.51
C LYS A 213 -16.83 -16.04 11.78
N LEU A 214 -16.43 -15.83 13.03
CA LEU A 214 -15.12 -16.31 13.49
C LEU A 214 -15.09 -17.83 13.33
N SER A 215 -13.97 -18.34 12.84
CA SER A 215 -13.67 -19.77 12.90
C SER A 215 -13.86 -20.23 14.34
N GLY A 216 -14.86 -21.09 14.59
CA GLY A 216 -15.22 -21.55 15.94
C GLY A 216 -16.54 -21.02 16.54
N THR A 217 -17.27 -20.11 15.88
CA THR A 217 -18.63 -19.76 16.34
C THR A 217 -19.69 -20.70 15.75
N LEU A 218 -19.92 -21.81 16.46
CA LEU A 218 -21.12 -22.63 16.29
C LEU A 218 -22.36 -21.76 16.57
N ASN A 219 -23.41 -21.92 15.77
CA ASN A 219 -24.65 -21.13 15.81
C ASN A 219 -25.15 -20.79 17.23
N ALA A 220 -25.37 -19.50 17.49
CA ALA A 220 -26.03 -18.98 18.69
C ALA A 220 -27.46 -19.52 18.91
N GLN A 221 -28.02 -20.29 17.97
CA GLN A 221 -29.28 -21.02 18.15
C GLN A 221 -29.15 -22.25 19.06
N LEU A 222 -27.93 -22.68 19.46
CA LEU A 222 -27.72 -23.67 20.53
C LEU A 222 -27.63 -23.05 21.93
N ALA A 223 -27.57 -21.73 22.08
CA ALA A 223 -27.39 -21.07 23.37
C ALA A 223 -28.66 -21.04 24.25
N ASN A 224 -29.81 -21.48 23.74
CA ASN A 224 -31.09 -21.52 24.47
C ASN A 224 -31.55 -22.93 24.88
N SER A 225 -30.72 -23.96 24.72
CA SER A 225 -31.02 -25.28 25.26
C SER A 225 -30.47 -25.40 26.70
N PRO A 226 -31.30 -25.73 27.72
CA PRO A 226 -30.88 -25.77 29.13
C PRO A 226 -29.87 -26.86 29.51
N ASN A 227 -29.29 -27.57 28.55
CA ASN A 227 -28.35 -28.64 28.81
C ASN A 227 -26.95 -28.17 28.43
N GLN A 228 -26.11 -27.98 29.44
CA GLN A 228 -24.65 -27.82 29.31
C GLN A 228 -24.09 -28.99 28.50
N ILE A 229 -23.93 -28.81 27.19
CA ILE A 229 -23.03 -29.65 26.41
C ILE A 229 -21.67 -28.96 26.50
N ASN A 230 -20.82 -29.51 27.36
CA ASN A 230 -19.40 -29.20 27.45
C ASN A 230 -18.75 -29.68 26.15
N ASN A 231 -18.89 -28.92 25.07
CA ASN A 231 -18.24 -29.22 23.81
C ASN A 231 -16.79 -28.75 23.91
N ASP A 232 -15.87 -29.71 23.99
CA ASP A 232 -14.45 -29.47 23.84
C ASP A 232 -14.19 -28.99 22.40
N LEU A 233 -14.10 -27.67 22.25
CA LEU A 233 -13.59 -26.99 21.06
C LEU A 233 -12.10 -27.33 20.89
N PRO A 234 -11.71 -27.88 19.72
CA PRO A 234 -10.32 -28.17 19.41
C PRO A 234 -9.44 -26.95 19.60
N ILE A 235 -8.23 -27.15 20.13
CA ILE A 235 -7.22 -26.09 20.23
C ILE A 235 -6.81 -25.61 18.84
N VAL A 236 -6.69 -24.29 18.68
CA VAL A 236 -6.23 -23.62 17.45
C VAL A 236 -5.19 -22.57 17.83
N LEU A 237 -4.08 -22.53 17.09
CA LEU A 237 -3.10 -21.45 17.16
C LEU A 237 -3.51 -20.35 16.19
N ASN A 238 -3.96 -19.21 16.72
CA ASN A 238 -4.44 -18.08 15.93
C ASN A 238 -3.30 -17.13 15.53
N LYS A 239 -2.31 -16.97 16.42
CA LYS A 239 -1.18 -16.06 16.22
C LYS A 239 0.05 -16.57 16.97
N ALA A 240 1.21 -16.38 16.35
CA ALA A 240 2.50 -16.45 17.00
C ALA A 240 3.34 -15.25 16.54
N ASP A 241 3.69 -14.35 17.45
CA ASP A 241 4.47 -13.16 17.14
C ASP A 241 5.72 -13.06 18.00
N PHE A 242 6.79 -12.50 17.45
CA PHE A 242 7.93 -12.15 18.28
C PHE A 242 7.55 -10.98 19.19
N GLN A 243 8.14 -10.93 20.38
CA GLN A 243 7.98 -9.76 21.24
C GLN A 243 8.33 -8.45 20.49
N PRO A 244 7.58 -7.36 20.75
CA PRO A 244 8.02 -6.04 20.34
C PRO A 244 9.43 -5.76 20.86
N ASN A 245 10.24 -5.04 20.07
CA ASN A 245 11.63 -4.70 20.40
C ASN A 245 12.48 -5.92 20.76
N ILE A 246 12.63 -6.84 19.81
CA ILE A 246 13.46 -8.04 19.99
C ILE A 246 14.87 -7.64 20.46
N PRO A 247 15.39 -8.24 21.53
CA PRO A 247 16.73 -7.96 22.00
C PRO A 247 17.78 -8.34 20.94
N HIS A 248 18.76 -7.48 20.76
CA HIS A 248 19.89 -7.67 19.85
C HIS A 248 21.17 -7.97 20.64
N TYR A 249 22.21 -8.46 19.98
CA TYR A 249 23.50 -8.74 20.62
C TYR A 249 24.60 -7.76 20.18
N TYR A 250 25.18 -7.05 21.15
CA TYR A 250 26.34 -6.19 20.96
C TYR A 250 27.35 -6.53 22.04
N GLY A 251 28.52 -7.05 21.67
CA GLY A 251 29.50 -7.49 22.65
C GLY A 251 30.60 -8.35 22.06
N GLN A 252 31.13 -9.27 22.85
CA GLN A 252 32.25 -10.14 22.47
C GLN A 252 31.97 -10.90 21.16
N CYS A 253 32.99 -11.02 20.31
CA CYS A 253 32.92 -11.73 19.03
C CYS A 253 32.43 -13.17 19.15
N LEU A 254 32.83 -13.85 20.22
CA LEU A 254 32.30 -15.16 20.59
C LEU A 254 31.53 -14.98 21.91
N PRO A 255 30.19 -14.91 21.86
CA PRO A 255 29.39 -14.74 23.07
C PRO A 255 29.60 -15.88 24.07
N GLU A 256 29.68 -15.54 25.36
CA GLU A 256 29.67 -16.51 26.45
C GLU A 256 28.26 -17.11 26.65
N GLY A 257 27.20 -16.34 26.39
CA GLY A 257 25.80 -16.73 26.49
C GLY A 257 24.94 -16.22 25.32
N GLY A 258 23.72 -16.73 25.17
CA GLY A 258 22.83 -16.35 24.07
C GLY A 258 21.76 -15.33 24.48
N THR A 259 21.22 -14.62 23.49
CA THR A 259 20.13 -13.66 23.68
C THR A 259 18.80 -14.39 23.73
N LYS A 260 18.04 -14.21 24.81
CA LYS A 260 16.68 -14.74 24.95
C LYS A 260 15.69 -13.90 24.15
N ILE A 261 14.84 -14.55 23.37
CA ILE A 261 13.80 -13.94 22.53
C ILE A 261 12.47 -14.62 22.88
N ARG A 262 11.43 -13.81 23.11
CA ARG A 262 10.06 -14.29 23.36
C ARG A 262 9.24 -14.37 22.09
N ILE A 263 8.45 -15.42 22.01
CA ILE A 263 7.34 -15.60 21.07
C ILE A 263 6.05 -15.58 21.88
N ASN A 264 5.17 -14.62 21.59
CA ASN A 264 3.83 -14.57 22.17
C ASN A 264 2.92 -15.51 21.37
N LEU A 265 2.09 -16.26 22.07
CA LEU A 265 1.14 -17.19 21.47
C LEU A 265 -0.29 -16.72 21.76
N GLN A 266 -1.13 -16.77 20.73
CA GLN A 266 -2.57 -16.60 20.87
C GLN A 266 -3.26 -17.88 20.45
N LEU A 267 -3.76 -18.61 21.44
CA LEU A 267 -4.48 -19.87 21.26
C LEU A 267 -5.98 -19.67 21.51
N SER A 268 -6.81 -20.47 20.87
CA SER A 268 -8.26 -20.56 21.13
C SER A 268 -8.72 -22.02 21.18
N GLY A 269 -9.91 -22.27 21.70
CA GLY A 269 -10.38 -23.61 22.07
C GLY A 269 -10.28 -23.84 23.58
N ASN A 270 -10.81 -24.96 24.07
CA ASN A 270 -10.77 -25.35 25.48
C ASN A 270 -10.19 -26.76 25.67
N ALA A 271 -10.15 -27.58 24.62
CA ALA A 271 -9.44 -28.85 24.63
C ALA A 271 -7.92 -28.63 24.72
N PRO A 272 -7.18 -29.53 25.38
CA PRO A 272 -5.73 -29.52 25.29
C PRO A 272 -5.26 -29.96 23.89
N GLY A 273 -3.99 -29.69 23.59
CA GLY A 273 -3.31 -30.27 22.44
C GLY A 273 -1.82 -30.04 22.49
N LEU A 274 -1.16 -30.31 21.36
CA LEU A 274 0.28 -30.21 21.22
C LEU A 274 0.64 -29.17 20.16
N LEU A 275 1.68 -28.39 20.43
CA LEU A 275 2.26 -27.40 19.53
C LEU A 275 3.67 -27.82 19.13
N ASP A 276 3.93 -27.88 17.83
CA ASP A 276 5.29 -27.85 17.29
C ASP A 276 5.55 -26.43 16.75
N LEU A 277 6.71 -25.87 17.09
CA LEU A 277 7.12 -24.52 16.69
C LEU A 277 8.59 -24.52 16.27
N LYS A 278 8.88 -23.85 15.16
CA LYS A 278 10.23 -23.66 14.61
C LYS A 278 10.48 -22.18 14.36
N VAL A 279 11.70 -21.76 14.63
CA VAL A 279 12.25 -20.47 14.18
C VAL A 279 13.24 -20.77 13.08
N VAL A 280 12.97 -20.30 11.87
CA VAL A 280 13.76 -20.59 10.67
C VAL A 280 14.21 -19.29 9.99
N PRO A 281 15.25 -19.29 9.14
CA PRO A 281 15.61 -18.11 8.38
C PRO A 281 14.57 -17.78 7.30
N VAL A 282 14.31 -16.49 7.07
CA VAL A 282 13.39 -16.01 6.00
C VAL A 282 13.97 -16.22 4.60
N SER A 283 15.29 -16.24 4.51
CA SER A 283 16.04 -16.44 3.27
C SER A 283 17.18 -17.42 3.52
N ASN A 284 17.48 -18.26 2.52
CA ASN A 284 18.54 -19.28 2.55
C ASN A 284 19.98 -18.76 2.73
N VAL A 285 20.17 -17.48 3.06
CA VAL A 285 21.48 -16.86 3.34
C VAL A 285 22.26 -17.67 4.40
N TYR A 286 21.53 -18.30 5.33
CA TYR A 286 22.08 -19.15 6.40
C TYR A 286 21.55 -20.59 6.35
N ALA A 287 21.11 -21.06 5.17
CA ALA A 287 20.31 -22.29 4.98
C ALA A 287 20.86 -23.55 5.66
N ASP A 288 22.17 -23.68 5.83
CA ASP A 288 22.78 -24.87 6.46
C ASP A 288 22.52 -24.96 7.97
N TYR A 289 22.18 -23.86 8.63
CA TYR A 289 21.73 -23.92 10.02
C TYR A 289 20.31 -24.53 10.12
N GLY A 290 19.56 -24.54 9.01
CA GLY A 290 18.19 -25.07 8.93
C GLY A 290 17.22 -24.29 9.80
N THR A 291 17.24 -24.58 11.10
CA THR A 291 16.31 -24.11 12.11
C THR A 291 17.08 -23.45 13.25
N TYR A 292 16.87 -22.15 13.48
CA TYR A 292 17.44 -21.42 14.61
C TYR A 292 17.01 -22.00 15.96
N TYR A 293 15.76 -22.47 16.04
CA TYR A 293 15.25 -23.10 17.26
C TYR A 293 14.03 -23.97 16.95
N GLU A 294 13.86 -25.09 17.65
CA GLU A 294 12.74 -26.01 17.49
C GLU A 294 12.18 -26.43 18.85
N PHE A 295 10.88 -26.30 19.01
CA PHE A 295 10.11 -26.90 20.09
C PHE A 295 9.16 -27.94 19.50
N ASN A 296 9.15 -29.13 20.09
CA ASN A 296 8.31 -30.23 19.65
C ASN A 296 7.37 -30.66 20.77
N SER A 297 6.12 -30.90 20.40
CA SER A 297 5.08 -31.47 21.25
C SER A 297 4.87 -30.72 22.57
N ILE A 298 4.88 -29.39 22.52
CA ILE A 298 4.61 -28.56 23.69
C ILE A 298 3.13 -28.73 24.06
N PRO A 299 2.80 -29.16 25.29
CA PRO A 299 1.42 -29.16 25.76
C PRO A 299 0.89 -27.74 25.81
N VAL A 300 -0.23 -27.50 25.12
CA VAL A 300 -0.89 -26.20 25.05
C VAL A 300 -2.36 -26.32 25.38
N ASN A 301 -2.86 -25.30 26.07
CA ASN A 301 -4.29 -25.00 26.17
C ASN A 301 -4.47 -23.48 26.09
N ALA A 302 -5.67 -23.01 25.78
CA ALA A 302 -5.92 -21.58 25.58
C ALA A 302 -5.76 -20.74 26.85
N GLN A 303 -5.78 -21.36 28.04
CA GLN A 303 -5.75 -20.68 29.32
C GLN A 303 -4.33 -20.45 29.87
N HIS A 304 -3.35 -21.28 29.51
CA HIS A 304 -2.04 -21.32 30.18
C HIS A 304 -0.85 -20.94 29.30
N SER A 305 -0.91 -21.15 27.98
CA SER A 305 0.25 -20.94 27.10
C SER A 305 0.21 -19.56 26.43
N LYS A 306 0.75 -18.55 27.13
CA LYS A 306 0.79 -17.15 26.62
C LYS A 306 2.06 -16.81 25.83
N HIS A 307 3.17 -17.48 26.10
CA HIS A 307 4.44 -17.22 25.42
C HIS A 307 5.40 -18.40 25.55
N ILE A 308 6.41 -18.40 24.68
CA ILE A 308 7.57 -19.29 24.72
C ILE A 308 8.83 -18.44 24.58
N ASP A 309 9.82 -18.68 25.42
CA ASP A 309 11.12 -18.02 25.35
C ASP A 309 12.15 -18.99 24.78
N PHE A 310 12.95 -18.55 23.81
CA PHE A 310 14.07 -19.32 23.26
C PHE A 310 15.35 -18.49 23.25
N THR A 311 16.49 -19.17 23.21
CA THR A 311 17.80 -18.50 23.13
C THR A 311 18.27 -18.55 21.69
N PHE A 312 18.51 -17.38 21.07
CA PHE A 312 19.07 -17.34 19.71
C PHE A 312 20.47 -17.97 19.71
N PRO A 313 20.76 -18.93 18.83
CA PRO A 313 21.95 -19.78 18.92
C PRO A 313 23.20 -19.11 18.33
N LEU A 314 23.46 -17.85 18.68
CA LEU A 314 24.52 -17.04 18.08
C LEU A 314 25.89 -17.70 18.24
N LYS A 315 26.23 -18.17 19.44
CA LYS A 315 27.51 -18.86 19.72
C LYS A 315 27.72 -20.07 18.81
N THR A 316 26.70 -20.93 18.72
CA THR A 316 26.75 -22.14 17.89
C THR A 316 26.89 -21.77 16.42
N LEU A 317 26.13 -20.78 15.94
CA LEU A 317 26.22 -20.29 14.56
C LEU A 317 27.64 -19.78 14.25
N LEU A 318 28.18 -18.90 15.10
CA LEU A 318 29.51 -18.32 14.92
C LEU A 318 30.66 -19.32 15.07
N SER A 319 30.45 -20.42 15.80
CA SER A 319 31.45 -21.50 15.92
C SER A 319 31.61 -22.34 14.65
N GLN A 320 30.66 -22.27 13.72
CA GLN A 320 30.77 -22.98 12.45
C GLN A 320 31.75 -22.25 11.53
N GLN A 321 32.66 -22.99 10.90
CA GLN A 321 33.68 -22.43 10.00
C GLN A 321 33.10 -21.54 8.91
N LYS A 322 31.89 -21.86 8.42
CA LYS A 322 31.18 -21.07 7.41
C LYS A 322 30.76 -19.69 7.90
N TYR A 323 30.49 -19.49 9.20
CA TYR A 323 29.98 -18.22 9.75
C TYR A 323 30.94 -17.53 10.73
N SER A 324 32.11 -18.12 10.98
CA SER A 324 33.13 -17.55 11.87
C SER A 324 33.62 -16.16 11.44
N TYR A 325 33.49 -15.83 10.15
CA TYR A 325 33.80 -14.48 9.66
C TYR A 325 32.89 -13.39 10.25
N MET A 326 31.72 -13.75 10.78
CA MET A 326 30.83 -12.83 11.51
C MET A 326 31.25 -12.60 12.96
N ALA A 327 32.17 -13.43 13.48
CA ALA A 327 32.78 -13.31 14.80
C ALA A 327 34.09 -12.50 14.75
N ILE A 328 34.20 -11.54 13.83
CA ILE A 328 35.36 -10.64 13.71
C ILE A 328 34.91 -9.23 14.06
N SER A 329 35.73 -8.51 14.83
CA SER A 329 35.47 -7.13 15.21
C SER A 329 35.76 -6.19 14.03
N ASP A 330 34.78 -5.98 13.16
CA ASP A 330 34.87 -5.12 11.97
C ASP A 330 33.85 -3.97 12.00
N ASN A 331 33.26 -3.67 13.17
CA ASN A 331 32.20 -2.66 13.36
C ASN A 331 30.93 -2.93 12.52
N LYS A 332 30.80 -4.13 11.93
CA LYS A 332 29.66 -4.51 11.10
C LYS A 332 28.52 -5.07 11.94
N VAL A 333 27.31 -4.68 11.56
CA VAL A 333 26.07 -5.27 12.08
C VAL A 333 25.59 -6.33 11.08
N TRP A 334 25.36 -7.52 11.58
CA TRP A 334 24.88 -8.67 10.82
C TRP A 334 23.43 -8.96 11.19
N ASN A 335 22.58 -9.07 10.17
CA ASN A 335 21.14 -9.25 10.30
C ASN A 335 20.77 -10.72 10.08
N HIS A 336 20.09 -11.31 11.08
CA HIS A 336 19.48 -12.63 10.99
C HIS A 336 17.97 -12.47 10.83
N ASN A 337 17.48 -12.59 9.60
CA ASN A 337 16.04 -12.53 9.31
C ASN A 337 15.41 -13.88 9.65
N MET A 338 14.45 -13.89 10.57
CA MET A 338 13.81 -15.07 11.13
C MET A 338 12.30 -15.08 10.86
N LYS A 339 11.71 -16.27 10.79
CA LYS A 339 10.28 -16.51 10.68
C LYS A 339 9.84 -17.59 11.67
N ILE A 340 8.65 -17.44 12.22
CA ILE A 340 7.99 -18.48 13.03
C ILE A 340 7.20 -19.39 12.10
N VAL A 341 7.40 -20.69 12.23
CA VAL A 341 6.63 -21.73 11.55
C VAL A 341 6.08 -22.66 12.62
N ALA A 342 4.77 -22.89 12.64
CA ALA A 342 4.16 -23.73 13.67
C ALA A 342 3.06 -24.62 13.11
N ARG A 343 2.77 -25.71 13.81
CA ARG A 343 1.63 -26.59 13.56
C ARG A 343 1.05 -27.06 14.89
N ILE A 344 -0.25 -27.35 14.89
CA ILE A 344 -0.97 -27.78 16.10
C ILE A 344 -1.59 -29.15 15.89
N LYS A 345 -1.60 -29.96 16.96
CA LYS A 345 -2.30 -31.24 17.03
C LYS A 345 -3.32 -31.16 18.15
N PRO A 346 -4.61 -31.02 17.82
CA PRO A 346 -5.68 -31.17 18.81
C PRO A 346 -5.69 -32.59 19.39
N GLU A 347 -6.13 -32.72 20.63
CA GLU A 347 -6.31 -34.03 21.25
C GLU A 347 -7.19 -34.95 20.38
N GLY A 348 -6.75 -36.20 20.21
CA GLY A 348 -7.44 -37.19 19.38
C GLY A 348 -7.40 -36.95 17.86
N LYS A 349 -6.68 -35.94 17.37
CA LYS A 349 -6.53 -35.63 15.94
C LYS A 349 -5.08 -35.76 15.48
N ASP A 350 -4.88 -35.79 14.17
CA ASP A 350 -3.55 -35.73 13.55
C ASP A 350 -2.98 -34.30 13.56
N TRP A 351 -1.67 -34.20 13.31
CA TRP A 351 -0.99 -32.93 13.15
C TRP A 351 -1.56 -32.12 11.99
N GLY A 352 -1.80 -30.83 12.23
CA GLY A 352 -2.07 -29.87 11.17
C GLY A 352 -0.86 -29.62 10.26
N GLN A 353 -1.09 -28.90 9.16
CA GLN A 353 -0.02 -28.44 8.28
C GLN A 353 0.83 -27.37 8.97
N TRP A 354 2.11 -27.30 8.60
CA TRP A 354 2.97 -26.19 9.00
C TRP A 354 2.47 -24.88 8.39
N GLN A 355 2.39 -23.84 9.21
CA GLN A 355 1.94 -22.51 8.83
C GLN A 355 2.98 -21.48 9.25
N ASP A 356 3.13 -20.47 8.40
CA ASP A 356 3.97 -19.30 8.66
C ASP A 356 3.21 -18.27 9.48
N TYR A 357 3.90 -17.66 10.45
CA TYR A 357 3.35 -16.58 11.28
C TYR A 357 4.22 -15.33 11.12
N ASP A 358 4.75 -14.80 12.21
CA ASP A 358 5.50 -13.55 12.22
C ASP A 358 6.94 -13.69 11.73
N THR A 359 7.53 -12.57 11.31
CA THR A 359 8.93 -12.45 10.90
C THR A 359 9.62 -11.34 11.66
N ALA A 360 10.90 -11.51 11.97
CA ALA A 360 11.67 -10.46 12.60
C ALA A 360 13.17 -10.53 12.31
N VAL A 361 13.91 -9.49 12.71
CA VAL A 361 15.35 -9.38 12.47
C VAL A 361 16.08 -9.37 13.80
N PHE A 362 16.89 -10.40 14.05
CA PHE A 362 17.87 -10.38 15.14
C PHE A 362 19.19 -9.79 14.62
N LYS A 363 19.64 -8.70 15.23
CA LYS A 363 20.90 -8.04 14.87
C LYS A 363 21.99 -8.48 15.83
N HIS A 364 23.18 -8.73 15.28
CA HIS A 364 24.37 -8.88 16.10
C HIS A 364 25.54 -8.06 15.57
N ARG A 365 26.40 -7.61 16.48
CA ARG A 365 27.66 -6.94 16.17
C ARG A 365 28.72 -7.35 17.18
N CYS A 366 29.90 -7.70 16.69
CA CYS A 366 31.07 -7.86 17.55
C CYS A 366 31.69 -6.49 17.87
N GLU A 367 32.06 -6.32 19.13
CA GLU A 367 32.89 -5.21 19.62
C GLU A 367 34.24 -5.73 20.13
N PRO A 368 35.35 -5.06 19.79
CA PRO A 368 36.67 -5.45 20.23
C PRO A 368 36.76 -5.31 21.75
N GLN A 369 37.19 -6.37 22.42
CA GLN A 369 37.48 -6.32 23.84
C GLN A 369 38.86 -5.70 24.02
N VAL A 370 38.93 -4.40 24.29
CA VAL A 370 40.17 -3.78 24.77
C VAL A 370 40.39 -4.23 26.21
N GLN A 371 41.17 -5.29 26.40
CA GLN A 371 41.79 -5.54 27.70
C GLN A 371 42.78 -4.41 27.95
N PHE A 372 42.45 -3.51 28.88
CA PHE A 372 43.42 -2.58 29.44
C PHE A 372 44.41 -3.36 30.32
N ASN A 373 45.42 -3.96 29.68
CA ASN A 373 46.64 -4.30 30.39
C ASN A 373 47.41 -2.99 30.61
N SER A 374 47.19 -2.37 31.77
CA SER A 374 47.97 -1.20 32.18
C SER A 374 49.44 -1.60 32.30
N PRO A 375 50.36 -1.03 31.50
CA PRO A 375 51.77 -1.37 31.55
C PRO A 375 52.44 -0.49 32.60
N GLY A 376 52.57 -1.00 33.83
CA GLY A 376 53.32 -0.28 34.85
C GLY A 376 53.02 -0.67 36.28
N GLN A 377 53.48 -1.85 36.69
CA GLN A 377 53.88 -2.01 38.08
C GLN A 377 55.09 -2.95 38.18
N VAL A 378 56.25 -2.29 38.22
CA VAL A 378 57.50 -2.87 38.66
C VAL A 378 57.47 -2.88 40.19
N GLY A 379 57.57 -4.08 40.78
CA GLY A 379 58.18 -4.32 42.08
C GLY A 379 57.32 -4.12 43.34
N GLY A 380 57.16 -5.19 44.12
CA GLY A 380 57.04 -5.06 45.57
C GLY A 380 56.13 -6.05 46.30
N PHE A 381 56.75 -7.12 46.80
CA PHE A 381 56.40 -7.92 48.00
C PHE A 381 55.25 -8.95 47.99
N GLN A 382 55.67 -10.17 48.30
CA GLN A 382 54.89 -11.34 48.74
C GLN A 382 54.04 -11.03 49.98
N ASN A 383 52.79 -11.55 50.05
CA ASN A 383 52.45 -12.74 50.84
C ASN A 383 50.94 -12.97 50.94
N ASN A 384 50.57 -14.25 50.84
CA ASN A 384 49.40 -14.94 51.38
C ASN A 384 48.16 -14.18 51.86
N GLY A 385 47.02 -14.56 51.25
CA GLY A 385 45.87 -15.09 51.99
C GLY A 385 44.80 -14.10 52.44
N GLY A 386 43.55 -14.45 52.16
CA GLY A 386 42.43 -14.12 53.04
C GLY A 386 41.61 -12.87 52.70
N GLN A 387 40.41 -13.12 52.19
CA GLN A 387 39.11 -12.50 52.50
C GLN A 387 38.94 -10.98 52.69
N SER A 388 37.90 -10.52 51.98
CA SER A 388 36.77 -9.67 52.42
C SER A 388 36.93 -8.14 52.57
N GLU A 389 35.96 -7.50 51.89
CA GLU A 389 35.12 -6.38 52.34
C GLU A 389 35.55 -4.90 52.18
N GLN A 390 34.70 -4.23 51.39
CA GLN A 390 34.02 -2.95 51.64
C GLN A 390 34.82 -1.64 51.79
N GLY A 391 34.88 -0.93 50.65
CA GLY A 391 34.46 0.48 50.48
C GLY A 391 35.39 1.59 50.98
N PRO A 392 35.05 2.87 50.75
CA PRO A 392 34.47 3.51 49.57
C PRO A 392 35.30 4.73 49.11
N SER A 393 35.07 5.24 47.89
CA SER A 393 34.77 6.66 47.67
C SER A 393 34.67 7.03 46.19
N ARG A 394 33.55 7.68 45.90
CA ARG A 394 33.21 8.36 44.64
C ARG A 394 34.16 9.52 44.39
N LEU A 395 34.55 9.70 43.12
CA LEU A 395 34.65 11.03 42.53
C LEU A 395 33.86 11.04 41.22
N SER A 396 32.81 11.86 41.20
CA SER A 396 31.97 12.09 40.03
C SER A 396 32.74 12.87 38.96
N PRO A 397 32.71 12.48 37.68
CA PRO A 397 33.19 13.33 36.60
C PRO A 397 32.13 14.36 36.16
N VAL A 398 32.62 15.57 35.95
CA VAL A 398 31.92 16.78 35.49
C VAL A 398 31.36 16.59 34.06
N PRO A 399 30.14 17.08 33.76
CA PRO A 399 29.57 17.00 32.42
C PRO A 399 30.30 17.93 31.45
N VAL A 400 30.90 17.35 30.40
CA VAL A 400 31.43 18.11 29.25
C VAL A 400 30.28 18.37 28.28
N LYS A 401 29.99 19.65 28.05
CA LYS A 401 29.01 20.15 27.07
C LYS A 401 29.60 20.01 25.66
N PRO A 402 28.95 19.31 24.71
CA PRO A 402 29.42 19.28 23.34
C PRO A 402 29.22 20.64 22.67
N SER A 403 30.30 21.18 22.11
CA SER A 403 30.29 22.35 21.21
C SER A 403 29.69 21.93 19.87
N LEU A 404 28.62 22.60 19.44
CA LEU A 404 28.09 22.46 18.09
C LEU A 404 29.09 23.08 17.11
N ASP A 405 29.63 22.25 16.21
CA ASP A 405 30.27 22.74 15.01
C ASP A 405 29.25 23.46 14.13
N LYS A 406 29.67 24.66 13.72
CA LYS A 406 28.92 25.65 12.96
C LYS A 406 28.67 25.09 11.56
N VAL A 407 27.43 24.71 11.26
CA VAL A 407 26.99 24.42 9.89
C VAL A 407 27.18 25.69 9.06
N GLN A 408 28.05 25.61 8.06
CA GLN A 408 28.32 26.67 7.11
C GLN A 408 27.13 26.76 6.15
N SER A 409 26.37 27.86 6.24
CA SER A 409 25.27 28.16 5.32
C SER A 409 25.80 28.30 3.87
N PRO A 410 25.10 27.75 2.87
CA PRO A 410 25.44 28.00 1.48
C PRO A 410 25.19 29.47 1.12
N ALA A 411 26.07 30.01 0.28
CA ALA A 411 26.05 31.39 -0.20
C ALA A 411 24.74 31.71 -0.98
N PRO A 412 24.25 32.96 -0.92
CA PRO A 412 23.10 33.39 -1.71
C PRO A 412 23.47 33.43 -3.19
N THR A 413 22.70 32.72 -4.01
CA THR A 413 22.69 32.90 -5.47
C THR A 413 21.99 34.22 -5.80
N ASP A 414 22.70 35.09 -6.51
CA ASP A 414 22.15 36.33 -7.09
C ASP A 414 20.93 36.04 -7.99
N PRO A 415 19.90 36.90 -7.97
CA PRO A 415 18.75 36.78 -8.86
C PRO A 415 19.12 37.15 -10.30
N THR A 416 18.89 36.21 -11.20
CA THR A 416 18.90 36.45 -12.66
C THR A 416 17.79 37.46 -13.03
N PRO A 417 18.02 38.39 -13.98
CA PRO A 417 17.06 39.45 -14.28
C PRO A 417 15.81 38.91 -14.97
N VAL A 418 14.65 39.31 -14.45
CA VAL A 418 13.34 39.14 -15.09
C VAL A 418 13.28 40.04 -16.34
N PRO A 419 12.96 39.52 -17.54
CA PRO A 419 12.62 40.35 -18.69
C PRO A 419 11.28 41.05 -18.43
N GLY A 420 11.28 42.39 -18.47
CA GLY A 420 10.08 43.20 -18.30
C GLY A 420 9.02 42.95 -19.38
N PRO A 421 7.74 43.25 -19.09
CA PRO A 421 6.66 43.06 -20.05
C PRO A 421 6.81 44.00 -21.25
N ALA A 422 6.63 43.43 -22.44
CA ALA A 422 6.54 44.16 -23.69
C ALA A 422 5.40 45.19 -23.64
N ARG A 423 5.74 46.43 -23.98
CA ARG A 423 4.85 47.57 -24.11
C ARG A 423 3.99 47.37 -25.36
N LEU A 424 2.76 46.90 -25.19
CA LEU A 424 1.74 46.95 -26.25
C LEU A 424 1.35 48.41 -26.47
N GLN A 425 1.67 48.92 -27.65
CA GLN A 425 1.11 50.16 -28.18
C GLN A 425 -0.37 49.92 -28.52
N ALA A 426 -1.24 50.78 -27.99
CA ALA A 426 -2.63 50.88 -28.41
C ALA A 426 -2.70 51.43 -29.84
N PRO A 427 -3.53 50.85 -30.73
CA PRO A 427 -3.92 51.52 -31.96
C PRO A 427 -5.00 52.59 -31.67
N GLU A 428 -4.81 53.73 -32.33
CA GLU A 428 -5.69 54.91 -32.35
C GLU A 428 -7.15 54.59 -32.67
N GLU A 429 -8.04 55.24 -31.91
CA GLU A 429 -9.45 55.44 -32.24
C GLU A 429 -9.59 56.30 -33.50
N GLY A 430 -10.16 55.73 -34.56
CA GLY A 430 -10.75 56.46 -35.68
C GLY A 430 -12.26 56.23 -35.70
N SER A 431 -13.01 57.25 -35.30
CA SER A 431 -14.49 57.27 -35.26
C SER A 431 -15.13 57.22 -36.67
N PRO A 432 -16.43 56.86 -36.78
CA PRO A 432 -17.04 56.34 -37.99
C PRO A 432 -17.68 57.41 -38.89
N GLU A 433 -17.59 57.22 -40.20
CA GLU A 433 -18.40 57.94 -41.18
C GLU A 433 -19.58 57.06 -41.64
N LEU A 434 -20.77 57.45 -41.22
CA LEU A 434 -22.06 56.97 -41.69
C LEU A 434 -22.27 57.34 -43.16
N GLN A 435 -22.41 56.37 -44.06
CA GLN A 435 -23.08 56.58 -45.34
C GLN A 435 -24.26 55.63 -45.52
N LEU A 436 -25.44 56.24 -45.37
CA LEU A 436 -26.75 55.78 -45.82
C LEU A 436 -26.71 55.49 -47.32
N LYS A 437 -27.07 54.28 -47.76
CA LYS A 437 -27.50 54.03 -49.14
C LYS A 437 -28.82 53.29 -49.17
N ALA A 438 -29.77 53.93 -49.83
CA ALA A 438 -31.15 53.53 -49.99
C ALA A 438 -31.30 52.29 -50.88
N VAL A 439 -32.29 51.47 -50.50
CA VAL A 439 -32.88 50.40 -51.30
C VAL A 439 -33.87 51.01 -52.29
N PRO A 440 -33.84 50.69 -53.60
CA PRO A 440 -34.97 50.94 -54.47
C PRO A 440 -35.95 49.76 -54.42
N GLN A 441 -37.23 50.09 -54.18
CA GLN A 441 -38.35 49.21 -54.49
C GLN A 441 -38.58 49.21 -56.00
N GLN A 442 -38.68 48.01 -56.59
CA GLN A 442 -39.63 47.65 -57.63
C GLN A 442 -39.83 46.14 -57.65
#